data_AF-A0A6V8NTM9-F1
#
_entry.id   AF-A0A6V8NTM9-F1
#
_cell.length_a   1.000
_cell.length_b   1.000
_cell.length_c   1.000
_cell.angle_alpha   90.00
_cell.angle_beta   90.00
_cell.angle_gamma   90.00
#
_symmetry.space_group_name_H-M   'P 1'
#
loop_
_entity.id
_entity.type
_entity.pdbx_description
1 polymer ?
#
loop_
_entity_poly.entity_id
_entity_poly.type
_entity_poly.pdbx_seq_one_letter_code
_entity_poly.pdbx_strand_id
1 'polypeptide(L)'
;TDEAMRMKRAGDSRNFGGRWIWHSKVIGHMIGTLFLRSYERGERVYLAMLARGYNGEVTTLSRQRISIPDVLFAGAILISAILIRASGK
;
A
#
# COMPACT_ATOMS: atom_id res chain seq x y z
N THR A 1 2.10 -5.97 0.48
CA THR A 1 3.57 -5.99 0.57
C THR A 1 4.07 -6.96 1.63
N ASP A 2 3.43 -7.04 2.81
CA ASP A 2 3.83 -7.97 3.88
C ASP A 2 3.91 -9.44 3.43
N GLU A 3 2.94 -9.92 2.64
CA GLU A 3 2.92 -11.33 2.20
C GLU A 3 4.12 -11.68 1.29
N ALA A 4 4.45 -10.82 0.34
CA ALA A 4 5.66 -10.96 -0.48
C ALA A 4 6.94 -10.91 0.37
N MET A 5 6.97 -10.05 1.39
CA MET A 5 8.11 -9.93 2.30
C MET A 5 8.29 -11.16 3.18
N ARG A 6 7.18 -11.79 3.61
CA ARG A 6 7.21 -13.08 4.32
C ARG A 6 7.67 -14.22 3.42
N MET A 7 7.18 -14.28 2.18
CA MET A 7 7.66 -15.27 1.21
C MET A 7 9.15 -15.11 0.92
N LYS A 8 9.63 -13.87 0.77
CA LYS A 8 11.06 -13.57 0.62
C LYS A 8 11.86 -14.03 1.83
N ARG A 9 11.46 -13.68 3.06
CA ARG A 9 12.16 -14.10 4.29
C ARG A 9 12.21 -15.61 4.46
N ALA A 10 11.10 -16.30 4.17
CA ALA A 10 11.06 -17.76 4.15
C ALA A 10 11.95 -18.35 3.05
N GLY A 11 12.05 -17.65 1.92
CA GLY A 11 13.02 -17.92 0.86
C GLY A 11 14.45 -17.83 1.39
N ASP A 12 14.86 -16.66 1.84
CA ASP A 12 16.21 -16.38 2.34
C ASP A 12 16.64 -17.36 3.45
N SER A 13 15.70 -17.78 4.32
CA SER A 13 15.95 -18.76 5.41
C SER A 13 16.27 -20.17 4.91
N ARG A 14 15.86 -20.55 3.70
CA ARG A 14 16.15 -21.85 3.09
C ARG A 14 17.54 -21.92 2.44
N ASN A 15 18.39 -20.91 2.67
CA ASN A 15 19.72 -20.76 2.10
C ASN A 15 19.73 -20.93 0.56
N PHE A 16 18.92 -20.14 -0.14
CA PHE A 16 18.97 -20.07 -1.61
C PHE A 16 20.26 -19.36 -2.09
N GLY A 17 21.44 -19.81 -1.67
CA GLY A 17 22.76 -19.30 -2.07
C GLY A 17 23.28 -19.96 -3.35
N GLY A 18 22.44 -20.07 -4.40
CA GLY A 18 22.77 -20.78 -5.65
C GLY A 18 22.88 -19.89 -6.88
N ARG A 19 23.46 -20.44 -7.97
CA ARG A 19 23.52 -19.87 -9.34
C ARG A 19 22.21 -19.14 -9.69
N TRP A 20 22.29 -17.97 -10.34
CA TRP A 20 21.13 -17.11 -10.72
C TRP A 20 19.93 -17.93 -11.25
N ILE A 21 20.19 -18.97 -12.05
CA ILE A 21 19.17 -19.84 -12.66
C ILE A 21 18.25 -20.52 -11.62
N TRP A 22 18.76 -20.86 -10.44
CA TRP A 22 17.94 -21.46 -9.37
C TRP A 22 17.07 -20.41 -8.66
N HIS A 23 17.60 -19.18 -8.54
CA HIS A 23 16.86 -18.05 -8.00
C HIS A 23 15.64 -17.67 -8.85
N SER A 24 15.77 -17.66 -10.18
CA SER A 24 14.66 -17.28 -11.07
C SER A 24 13.48 -18.25 -10.98
N LYS A 25 13.74 -19.56 -10.82
CA LYS A 25 12.68 -20.56 -10.61
C LYS A 25 11.91 -20.31 -9.32
N VAL A 26 12.61 -20.04 -8.22
CA VAL A 26 11.99 -19.77 -6.91
C VAL A 26 11.18 -18.47 -6.95
N ILE A 27 11.73 -17.42 -7.57
CA ILE A 27 11.02 -16.14 -7.77
C ILE A 27 9.76 -16.34 -8.61
N GLY A 28 9.82 -17.12 -9.70
CA GLY A 28 8.64 -17.44 -10.50
C GLY A 28 7.53 -18.11 -9.69
N HIS A 29 7.87 -19.06 -8.80
CA HIS A 29 6.89 -19.70 -7.92
C HIS A 29 6.31 -18.72 -6.89
N MET A 30 7.13 -17.85 -6.31
CA MET A 30 6.65 -16.81 -5.39
C MET A 30 5.68 -15.84 -6.10
N ILE A 31 6.00 -15.42 -7.32
CA ILE A 31 5.14 -14.54 -8.12
C ILE A 31 3.82 -15.25 -8.45
N GLY A 32 3.87 -16.48 -8.97
CA GLY A 32 2.67 -17.23 -9.35
C GLY A 32 1.74 -17.49 -8.16
N THR A 33 2.29 -17.87 -7.02
CA THR A 33 1.50 -18.10 -5.80
C THR A 33 0.91 -16.81 -5.24
N LEU A 34 1.67 -15.71 -5.23
CA LEU A 34 1.17 -14.39 -4.81
C LEU A 34 0.06 -13.89 -5.73
N PHE A 35 0.21 -14.08 -7.05
CA PHE A 35 -0.78 -13.69 -8.04
C PHE A 35 -2.10 -14.44 -7.82
N LEU A 36 -2.06 -15.77 -7.75
CA LEU A 36 -3.26 -16.59 -7.56
C LEU A 36 -4.00 -16.22 -6.27
N ARG A 37 -3.28 -16.10 -5.14
CA ARG A 37 -3.87 -15.72 -3.85
C ARG A 37 -4.48 -14.32 -3.87
N SER A 38 -3.81 -13.37 -4.53
CA SER A 38 -4.30 -11.99 -4.64
C SER A 38 -5.56 -11.92 -5.51
N TYR A 39 -5.61 -12.75 -6.56
CA TYR A 39 -6.77 -12.87 -7.43
C TYR A 39 -7.98 -13.46 -6.69
N GLU A 40 -7.83 -14.62 -6.04
CA GLU A 40 -8.90 -15.26 -5.25
C GLU A 40 -9.40 -14.35 -4.13
N ARG A 41 -8.48 -13.63 -3.46
CA ARG A 41 -8.85 -12.64 -2.44
C ARG A 41 -9.63 -11.48 -3.05
N GLY A 42 -9.20 -10.99 -4.22
CA GLY A 42 -9.87 -9.93 -4.96
C GLY A 42 -11.30 -10.32 -5.34
N GLU A 43 -11.48 -11.52 -5.88
CA GLU A 43 -12.80 -12.08 -6.22
C GLU A 43 -13.69 -12.20 -4.98
N ARG A 44 -13.16 -12.75 -3.88
CA ARG A 44 -13.92 -12.85 -2.61
C ARG A 44 -14.39 -11.49 -2.11
N VAL A 45 -13.53 -10.49 -2.18
CA VAL A 45 -13.86 -9.12 -1.78
C VAL A 45 -14.90 -8.53 -2.74
N TYR A 46 -14.75 -8.74 -4.05
CA TYR A 46 -15.70 -8.29 -5.06
C TYR A 46 -17.09 -8.90 -4.88
N LEU A 47 -17.18 -10.20 -4.61
CA LEU A 47 -18.45 -10.87 -4.30
C LEU A 47 -19.08 -10.30 -3.01
N ALA A 48 -18.27 -10.02 -1.99
CA ALA A 48 -18.76 -9.36 -0.78
C ALA A 48 -19.22 -7.91 -1.04
N MET A 49 -18.60 -7.21 -1.99
CA MET A 49 -19.04 -5.89 -2.45
C MET A 49 -20.40 -6.00 -3.15
N LEU A 50 -20.55 -6.92 -4.10
CA LEU A 50 -21.83 -7.16 -4.79
C LEU A 50 -22.97 -7.50 -3.81
N ALA A 51 -22.71 -8.35 -2.82
CA ALA A 51 -23.69 -8.70 -1.79
C ALA A 51 -24.14 -7.49 -0.94
N ARG A 52 -23.32 -6.45 -0.83
CA ARG A 52 -23.63 -5.19 -0.13
C ARG A 52 -24.27 -4.12 -1.04
N GLY A 53 -24.53 -4.45 -2.31
CA GLY A 53 -25.14 -3.52 -3.28
C GLY A 53 -24.13 -2.68 -4.06
N TYR A 54 -22.90 -3.16 -4.24
CA TYR A 54 -21.90 -2.47 -5.06
C TYR A 54 -22.38 -2.31 -6.52
N ASN A 55 -22.42 -1.07 -6.99
CA ASN A 55 -22.94 -0.67 -8.30
C ASN A 55 -21.85 -0.35 -9.34
N GLY A 56 -20.59 -0.71 -9.05
CA GLY A 56 -19.44 -0.39 -9.92
C GLY A 56 -18.64 0.82 -9.47
N GLU A 57 -19.18 1.65 -8.57
CA GLU A 57 -18.45 2.78 -7.99
C GLU A 57 -17.80 2.43 -6.65
N VAL A 58 -16.53 2.77 -6.51
CA VAL A 58 -15.79 2.58 -5.25
C VAL A 58 -16.29 3.59 -4.22
N THR A 59 -17.23 3.18 -3.38
CA THR A 59 -17.69 3.97 -2.23
C THR A 59 -16.61 3.98 -1.16
N THR A 60 -15.76 5.02 -1.15
CA THR A 60 -14.78 5.24 -0.10
C THR A 60 -15.49 5.77 1.15
N LEU A 61 -15.42 4.99 2.25
CA LEU A 61 -16.00 5.34 3.56
C LEU A 61 -15.42 6.64 4.14
N SER A 62 -14.21 7.01 3.75
CA SER A 62 -13.54 8.22 4.22
C SER A 62 -13.61 9.30 3.14
N ARG A 63 -14.72 10.05 3.12
CA ARG A 63 -14.66 11.40 2.55
C ARG A 63 -13.79 12.21 3.49
N GLN A 64 -12.50 12.33 3.15
CA GLN A 64 -11.57 13.26 3.80
C GLN A 64 -12.13 14.67 3.60
N ARG A 65 -12.97 15.11 4.54
CA ARG A 65 -13.37 16.50 4.63
C ARG A 65 -12.19 17.21 5.28
N ILE A 66 -11.63 18.18 4.56
CA ILE A 66 -10.67 19.12 5.15
C ILE A 66 -11.38 19.72 6.36
N SER A 67 -10.86 19.41 7.53
CA SER A 67 -11.42 19.91 8.77
C SER A 67 -10.84 21.29 9.05
N ILE A 68 -11.58 22.14 9.75
CA ILE A 68 -11.13 23.46 10.20
C ILE A 68 -9.74 23.43 10.88
N PRO A 69 -9.40 22.44 11.75
CA PRO A 69 -8.05 22.29 12.29
C PRO A 69 -6.96 22.08 11.23
N ASP A 70 -7.24 21.42 10.11
CA ASP A 70 -6.25 21.21 9.03
C ASP A 70 -5.89 22.53 8.34
N VAL A 71 -6.91 23.40 8.13
CA VAL A 71 -6.72 24.73 7.56
C VAL A 71 -5.95 25.64 8.51
N LEU A 72 -6.27 25.57 9.81
CA LEU A 72 -5.62 26.38 10.83
C LEU A 72 -4.15 25.97 11.01
N PHE A 73 -3.87 24.66 10.97
CA PHE A 73 -2.52 24.11 10.99
C PHE A 73 -1.71 24.52 9.75
N ALA A 74 -2.30 24.43 8.55
CA ALA A 74 -1.66 24.88 7.31
C ALA A 74 -1.38 26.40 7.34
N GLY A 75 -2.32 27.20 7.84
CA GLY A 75 -2.14 28.65 8.02
C GLY A 75 -1.02 28.99 9.00
N ALA A 76 -0.94 28.28 10.14
CA ALA A 76 0.13 28.46 11.12
C ALA A 76 1.52 28.13 10.55
N ILE A 77 1.62 27.08 9.72
CA ILE A 77 2.87 26.73 9.01
C ILE A 77 3.29 27.83 8.03
N LEU A 78 2.34 28.38 7.26
CA LEU A 78 2.65 29.46 6.32
C LEU A 78 3.11 30.73 7.05
N ILE A 79 2.45 31.10 8.14
CA ILE A 79 2.80 32.27 8.95
C ILE A 79 4.19 32.10 9.58
N SER A 80 4.49 30.92 10.14
CA SER A 80 5.81 30.67 10.72
C SER A 80 6.93 30.70 9.67
N ALA A 81 6.69 30.15 8.48
CA ALA A 81 7.64 30.21 7.37
C ALA A 81 7.90 31.66 6.90
N ILE A 82 6.86 32.50 6.84
CA ILE A 82 6.99 33.91 6.50
C ILE A 82 7.80 34.66 7.58
N LEU A 83 7.51 34.42 8.86
CA LEU A 83 8.23 35.03 9.98
C LEU A 83 9.72 34.66 9.99
N ILE A 84 10.04 33.39 9.77
CA ILE A 84 11.44 32.93 9.67
C ILE A 84 12.15 33.60 8.50
N ARG A 85 11.49 33.72 7.33
CA ARG A 85 12.06 34.40 6.16
C ARG A 85 12.21 35.91 6.35
N ALA A 86 11.33 36.54 7.13
CA ALA A 86 11.41 37.96 7.46
C ALA A 86 12.52 38.25 8.48
N SER A 87 12.77 37.35 9.43
CA SER A 87 13.81 37.51 10.46
C SER A 87 15.22 37.13 9.99
N GLY A 88 15.34 36.52 8.80
CA GLY A 88 16.61 36.19 8.14
C GLY A 88 17.09 37.21 7.10
N LYS A 89 16.40 38.36 6.98
CA LYS A 89 16.87 39.56 6.28
C LYS A 89 17.27 40.61 7.31
#